data_AF-L1N087-F1
#
_entry.id   AF-L1N087-F1
#
_cell.length_a   1.000
_cell.length_b   1.000
_cell.length_c   1.000
_cell.angle_alpha   90.00
_cell.angle_beta   90.00
_cell.angle_gamma   90.00
#
_symmetry.space_group_name_H-M   'P 1'
#
loop_
_entity.id
_entity.type
_entity.pdbx_description
1 polymer ?
#
loop_
_entity_poly.entity_id
_entity_poly.type
_entity_poly.pdbx_seq_one_letter_code
_entity_poly.pdbx_strand_id
1 'polypeptide(L)'
;MESYQELNLEEKKQIYRKRVKSSNFSPQFTFDDLFIPPFTKMVQYNRNGDQFYVPLSHDKQSTGIRILDDFRSFLMSDTRQLKKFCRSRGITIEELSATLLVLTGMNLRTLTTRWYLQTALQLLRYTELPLVDVAALSKLGTPVNLYYACWKEFGCAPGVLRYQLREEGDEGRFEL
;
A
#
# COMPACT_ATOMS: atom_id res chain seq x y z
N MET A 1 17.60 -12.08 29.62
CA MET A 1 18.04 -11.65 28.27
C MET A 1 16.94 -10.76 27.72
N GLU A 2 17.31 -9.57 27.28
CA GLU A 2 16.56 -8.33 27.42
C GLU A 2 15.28 -8.20 26.59
N SER A 3 14.23 -7.76 27.29
CA SER A 3 13.14 -6.87 26.89
C SER A 3 13.51 -5.89 25.76
N TYR A 4 13.30 -6.31 24.51
CA TYR A 4 13.25 -5.41 23.35
C TYR A 4 12.21 -5.94 22.36
N GLN A 5 11.30 -5.05 21.95
CA GLN A 5 10.46 -5.09 20.74
C GLN A 5 8.94 -5.37 20.85
N GLU A 6 8.33 -5.24 22.02
CA GLU A 6 6.92 -4.78 22.08
C GLU A 6 6.84 -3.25 21.95
N LEU A 7 7.41 -2.71 20.87
CA LEU A 7 6.88 -1.45 20.36
C LEU A 7 5.53 -1.83 19.73
N ASN A 8 4.46 -1.45 20.42
CA ASN A 8 3.08 -1.67 20.05
C ASN A 8 2.93 -1.36 18.55
N LEU A 9 2.45 -2.31 17.77
CA LEU A 9 2.27 -2.18 16.32
C LEU A 9 1.46 -0.91 15.98
N GLU A 10 0.57 -0.48 16.87
CA GLU A 10 -0.17 0.78 16.77
C GLU A 10 0.73 2.02 16.92
N GLU A 11 1.70 2.02 17.82
CA GLU A 11 2.68 3.12 17.94
C GLU A 11 3.55 3.22 16.69
N LYS A 12 3.95 2.09 16.11
CA LYS A 12 4.68 2.05 14.83
C LYS A 12 3.81 2.52 13.66
N LYS A 13 2.54 2.11 13.58
CA LYS A 13 1.56 2.66 12.61
C LYS A 13 1.38 4.18 12.80
N GLN A 14 1.35 4.67 14.03
CA GLN A 14 1.26 6.11 14.36
C GLN A 14 2.50 6.88 13.91
N ILE A 15 3.69 6.31 14.11
CA ILE A 15 4.99 6.87 13.65
C ILE A 15 5.04 6.90 12.12
N TYR A 16 4.57 5.86 11.45
CA TYR A 16 4.47 5.82 9.98
C TYR A 16 3.52 6.87 9.42
N ARG A 17 2.36 7.08 10.08
CA ARG A 17 1.43 8.18 9.77
C ARG A 17 2.10 9.54 9.96
N LYS A 18 2.94 9.71 11.00
CA LYS A 18 3.62 10.97 11.36
C LYS A 18 4.92 11.28 10.61
N ARG A 19 5.52 10.34 9.86
CA ARG A 19 6.77 10.55 9.09
C ARG A 19 6.60 11.42 7.82
N VAL A 20 5.63 12.34 7.82
CA VAL A 20 5.58 13.44 6.86
C VAL A 20 6.42 14.55 7.46
N LYS A 21 7.54 14.88 6.80
CA LYS A 21 8.39 16.01 7.19
C LYS A 21 7.49 17.25 7.31
N SER A 22 7.53 17.94 8.46
CA SER A 22 6.76 19.17 8.66
C SER A 22 7.14 20.15 7.55
N SER A 23 6.28 20.23 6.55
CA SER A 23 6.45 21.12 5.42
C SER A 23 5.58 22.33 5.71
N ASN A 24 6.04 23.54 5.38
CA ASN A 24 5.27 24.77 5.59
C ASN A 24 4.01 24.86 4.70
N PHE A 25 3.69 23.82 3.93
CA PHE A 25 2.48 23.72 3.13
C PHE A 25 1.66 22.51 3.58
N SER A 26 0.34 22.64 3.54
CA SER A 26 -0.58 21.53 3.76
C SER A 26 -0.74 20.77 2.44
N PRO A 27 -0.43 19.46 2.40
CA PRO A 27 -0.74 18.64 1.23
C PRO A 27 -2.23 18.65 0.92
N GLN A 28 -2.58 18.56 -0.36
CA GLN A 28 -3.96 18.50 -0.81
C GLN A 28 -4.58 17.11 -0.58
N PHE A 29 -3.76 16.06 -0.66
CA PHE A 29 -4.18 14.68 -0.45
C PHE A 29 -3.28 13.99 0.58
N THR A 30 -3.88 13.21 1.46
CA THR A 30 -3.17 12.26 2.30
C THR A 30 -2.88 10.97 1.53
N PHE A 31 -2.08 10.08 2.12
CA PHE A 31 -1.89 8.76 1.53
C PHE A 31 -3.20 7.95 1.49
N ASP A 32 -4.01 8.06 2.53
CA ASP A 32 -5.23 7.27 2.69
C ASP A 32 -6.31 7.72 1.68
N ASP A 33 -6.30 9.00 1.28
CA ASP A 33 -7.17 9.52 0.20
C ASP A 33 -6.81 8.91 -1.18
N LEU A 34 -5.55 8.49 -1.36
CA LEU A 34 -5.03 8.06 -2.66
C LEU A 34 -4.96 6.54 -2.81
N PHE A 35 -4.65 5.84 -1.73
CA PHE A 35 -4.35 4.42 -1.74
C PHE A 35 -5.56 3.61 -2.23
N ILE A 36 -5.30 2.68 -3.16
CA ILE A 36 -6.30 1.76 -3.68
C ILE A 36 -5.90 0.36 -3.21
N PRO A 37 -6.75 -0.34 -2.42
CA PRO A 37 -6.49 -1.73 -2.04
C PRO A 37 -6.34 -2.65 -3.26
N PRO A 38 -5.58 -3.76 -3.15
CA PRO A 38 -5.30 -4.65 -4.29
C PRO A 38 -6.43 -5.63 -4.63
N PHE A 39 -7.57 -5.58 -3.95
CA PHE A 39 -8.61 -6.61 -4.00
C PHE A 39 -9.73 -6.24 -4.95
N THR A 40 -10.25 -7.15 -5.78
CA THR A 40 -11.41 -6.85 -6.64
C THR A 40 -12.75 -7.30 -6.07
N LYS A 41 -12.76 -8.14 -5.04
CA LYS A 41 -14.01 -8.61 -4.41
C LYS A 41 -13.92 -8.65 -2.90
N MET A 42 -15.08 -8.62 -2.27
CA MET A 42 -15.24 -8.82 -0.84
C MET A 42 -16.29 -9.88 -0.54
N VAL A 43 -16.13 -10.56 0.58
CA VAL A 43 -17.07 -11.55 1.06
C VAL A 43 -18.37 -10.89 1.55
N GLN A 44 -19.50 -11.51 1.25
CA GLN A 44 -20.79 -11.24 1.85
C GLN A 44 -21.44 -12.56 2.29
N TYR A 45 -22.35 -12.45 3.25
CA TYR A 45 -23.12 -13.57 3.77
C TYR A 45 -24.58 -13.37 3.40
N ASN A 46 -25.23 -14.42 2.89
CA ASN A 46 -26.66 -14.38 2.64
C ASN A 46 -27.43 -14.62 3.97
N ARG A 47 -28.76 -14.57 3.92
CA ARG A 47 -29.61 -14.80 5.11
C ARG A 47 -29.49 -16.22 5.70
N ASN A 48 -28.96 -17.17 4.94
CA ASN A 48 -28.75 -18.55 5.35
C ASN A 48 -27.33 -18.78 5.93
N GLY A 49 -26.48 -17.75 5.93
CA GLY A 49 -25.10 -17.84 6.37
C GLY A 49 -24.12 -18.31 5.29
N ASP A 50 -24.57 -18.54 4.05
CA ASP A 50 -23.66 -18.96 2.97
C ASP A 50 -22.79 -17.79 2.51
N GLN A 51 -21.52 -18.10 2.30
CA GLN A 51 -20.50 -17.18 1.85
C GLN A 51 -20.52 -17.00 0.32
N PHE A 52 -20.50 -15.76 -0.16
CA PHE A 52 -20.29 -15.45 -1.58
C PHE A 52 -19.49 -14.15 -1.75
N TYR A 53 -18.82 -13.98 -2.88
CA TYR A 53 -18.03 -12.78 -3.16
C TYR A 53 -18.78 -11.80 -4.05
N VAL A 54 -18.77 -10.53 -3.67
CA VAL A 54 -19.28 -9.42 -4.47
C VAL A 54 -18.14 -8.56 -4.99
N PRO A 55 -18.23 -8.02 -6.22
CA PRO A 55 -17.26 -7.06 -6.73
C PRO A 55 -17.16 -5.83 -5.81
N LEU A 56 -15.95 -5.42 -5.49
CA LEU A 56 -15.67 -4.13 -4.89
C LEU A 56 -15.73 -3.08 -5.99
N SER A 57 -16.64 -2.10 -5.87
CA SER A 57 -16.54 -0.93 -6.72
C SER A 57 -15.25 -0.19 -6.36
N HIS A 58 -14.26 -0.31 -7.23
CA HIS A 58 -13.15 0.62 -7.27
C HIS A 58 -13.68 1.80 -8.04
N ASP A 59 -14.72 2.46 -7.52
CA ASP A 59 -15.10 3.76 -8.04
C ASP A 59 -13.86 4.60 -7.85
N LYS A 60 -13.11 4.76 -8.94
CA LYS A 60 -11.88 5.53 -9.01
C LYS A 60 -12.31 6.93 -8.63
N GLN A 61 -12.29 7.24 -7.33
CA GLN A 61 -12.51 8.58 -6.84
C GLN A 61 -11.38 9.39 -7.47
N SER A 62 -11.72 10.02 -8.59
CA SER A 62 -10.78 10.84 -9.34
C SER A 62 -10.37 11.96 -8.41
N THR A 63 -9.07 12.18 -8.35
CA THR A 63 -8.52 13.32 -7.61
C THR A 63 -8.82 14.64 -8.31
N GLY A 64 -9.39 14.61 -9.52
CA GLY A 64 -9.50 15.75 -10.42
C GLY A 64 -8.16 16.15 -11.07
N ILE A 65 -7.06 15.49 -10.69
CA ILE A 65 -5.71 15.78 -11.18
C ILE A 65 -5.25 14.60 -12.03
N ARG A 66 -5.29 14.77 -13.36
CA ARG A 66 -4.99 13.72 -14.34
C ARG A 66 -3.68 13.00 -14.07
N ILE A 67 -2.59 13.73 -13.78
CA ILE A 67 -1.28 13.11 -13.56
C ILE A 67 -1.26 12.23 -12.31
N LEU A 68 -2.04 12.59 -11.27
CA LEU A 68 -2.12 11.84 -10.03
C LEU A 68 -2.99 10.58 -10.22
N ASP A 69 -4.12 10.70 -10.90
CA ASP A 69 -4.99 9.56 -11.24
C ASP A 69 -4.29 8.54 -12.16
N ASP A 70 -3.54 9.04 -13.13
CA ASP A 70 -2.68 8.23 -13.99
C ASP A 70 -1.58 7.53 -13.20
N PHE A 71 -0.95 8.24 -12.26
CA PHE A 71 0.11 7.67 -11.44
C PHE A 71 -0.41 6.59 -10.48
N ARG A 72 -1.60 6.78 -9.90
CA ARG A 72 -2.29 5.74 -9.11
C ARG A 72 -2.54 4.49 -9.96
N SER A 73 -3.04 4.68 -11.18
CA SER A 73 -3.25 3.58 -12.13
C SER A 73 -1.93 2.88 -12.50
N PHE A 74 -0.86 3.67 -12.67
CA PHE A 74 0.49 3.15 -12.90
C PHE A 74 0.97 2.27 -11.75
N LEU A 75 0.79 2.70 -10.49
CA LEU A 75 1.19 1.94 -9.29
C LEU A 75 0.45 0.60 -9.15
N MET A 76 -0.78 0.52 -9.64
CA MET A 76 -1.56 -0.73 -9.69
C MET A 76 -1.13 -1.67 -10.83
N SER A 77 -0.34 -1.18 -11.78
CA SER A 77 0.06 -1.88 -13.00
C SER A 77 1.54 -2.33 -12.99
N ASP A 78 2.21 -2.38 -14.14
CA ASP A 78 3.65 -2.67 -14.24
C ASP A 78 4.48 -1.40 -14.03
N THR A 79 5.07 -1.28 -12.84
CA THR A 79 5.82 -0.10 -12.43
C THR A 79 7.28 -0.07 -12.92
N ARG A 80 7.75 -1.11 -13.64
CA ARG A 80 9.11 -1.17 -14.19
C ARG A 80 9.38 -0.11 -15.25
N GLN A 81 8.33 0.51 -15.81
CA GLN A 81 8.41 1.44 -16.93
C GLN A 81 8.20 2.91 -16.55
N LEU A 82 8.66 3.34 -15.36
CA LEU A 82 8.52 4.74 -14.90
C LEU A 82 9.02 5.78 -15.92
N LYS A 83 10.18 5.54 -16.54
CA LYS A 83 10.72 6.44 -17.59
C LYS A 83 9.75 6.59 -18.78
N LYS A 84 9.13 5.48 -19.20
CA LYS A 84 8.14 5.48 -20.29
C LYS A 84 6.85 6.17 -19.85
N PHE A 85 6.41 5.95 -18.60
CA PHE A 85 5.27 6.62 -18.01
C PHE A 85 5.44 8.16 -18.08
N CYS A 86 6.56 8.68 -17.59
CA CYS A 86 6.88 10.11 -17.62
C CYS A 86 6.97 10.63 -19.06
N ARG A 87 7.72 9.94 -19.94
CA ARG A 87 7.88 10.32 -21.36
C ARG A 87 6.54 10.41 -22.09
N SER A 88 5.64 9.45 -21.87
CA SER A 88 4.30 9.45 -22.51
C SER A 88 3.41 10.62 -22.09
N ARG A 89 3.78 11.32 -21.01
CA ARG A 89 3.04 12.47 -20.44
C ARG A 89 3.77 13.79 -20.63
N GLY A 90 4.91 13.78 -21.32
CA GLY A 90 5.70 14.98 -21.57
C GLY A 90 6.33 15.58 -20.31
N ILE A 91 6.58 14.76 -19.28
CA ILE A 91 7.21 15.20 -18.03
C ILE A 91 8.48 14.39 -17.74
N THR A 92 9.35 14.96 -16.92
CA THR A 92 10.53 14.32 -16.33
C THR A 92 10.16 13.56 -15.05
N ILE A 93 11.10 12.78 -14.52
CA ILE A 93 10.91 12.08 -13.24
C ILE A 93 10.95 13.08 -12.09
N GLU A 94 11.77 14.11 -12.22
CA GLU A 94 11.97 15.20 -11.27
C GLU A 94 10.68 16.02 -11.12
N GLU A 95 10.05 16.39 -12.24
CA GLU A 95 8.76 17.09 -12.25
C GLU A 95 7.65 16.24 -11.63
N LEU A 96 7.59 14.93 -11.94
CA LEU A 96 6.65 14.03 -11.28
C LEU A 96 6.89 13.99 -9.76
N SER A 97 8.14 13.85 -9.33
CA SER A 97 8.49 13.79 -7.92
C SER A 97 8.16 15.07 -7.17
N ALA A 98 8.42 16.24 -7.77
CA ALA A 98 8.06 17.54 -7.22
C ALA A 98 6.53 17.73 -7.15
N THR A 99 5.81 17.33 -8.20
CA THR A 99 4.35 17.37 -8.25
C THR A 99 3.74 16.51 -7.13
N LEU A 100 4.21 15.28 -6.97
CA LEU A 100 3.76 14.39 -5.89
C LEU A 100 4.08 14.97 -4.51
N LEU A 101 5.26 15.58 -4.34
CA LEU A 101 5.63 16.22 -3.08
C LEU A 101 4.65 17.34 -2.72
N VAL A 102 4.33 18.23 -3.66
CA VAL A 102 3.39 19.34 -3.43
C VAL A 102 1.97 18.84 -3.15
N LEU A 103 1.50 17.84 -3.90
CA LEU A 103 0.13 17.34 -3.75
C LEU A 103 -0.06 16.47 -2.50
N THR A 104 0.96 15.71 -2.11
CA THR A 104 0.81 14.61 -1.14
C THR A 104 1.73 14.72 0.08
N GLY A 105 2.64 15.68 0.08
CA GLY A 105 3.73 15.76 1.08
C GLY A 105 4.79 14.66 0.92
N MET A 106 4.67 13.80 -0.09
CA MET A 106 5.58 12.70 -0.34
C MET A 106 6.17 12.79 -1.74
N ASN A 107 7.50 12.76 -1.84
CA ASN A 107 8.16 12.61 -3.12
C ASN A 107 7.88 11.22 -3.73
N LEU A 108 8.26 11.04 -5.00
CA LEU A 108 8.02 9.82 -5.76
C LEU A 108 8.47 8.54 -5.03
N ARG A 109 9.71 8.53 -4.50
CA ARG A 109 10.26 7.36 -3.80
C ARG A 109 9.46 7.05 -2.55
N THR A 110 9.20 8.05 -1.72
CA THR A 110 8.46 7.87 -0.45
C THR A 110 7.06 7.34 -0.71
N LEU A 111 6.32 7.96 -1.63
CA LEU A 111 4.95 7.56 -1.95
C LEU A 111 4.91 6.12 -2.50
N THR A 112 5.83 5.78 -3.41
CA THR A 112 5.88 4.44 -4.03
C THR A 112 6.23 3.36 -3.00
N THR A 113 7.26 3.60 -2.16
CA THR A 113 7.61 2.67 -1.08
C THR A 113 6.44 2.48 -0.12
N ARG A 114 5.73 3.56 0.20
CA ARG A 114 4.56 3.50 1.08
C ARG A 114 3.39 2.75 0.47
N TRP A 115 3.14 2.95 -0.81
CA TRP A 115 2.14 2.19 -1.56
C TRP A 115 2.42 0.69 -1.53
N TYR A 116 3.63 0.28 -1.89
CA TYR A 116 4.02 -1.12 -1.96
C TYR A 116 3.98 -1.81 -0.59
N LEU A 117 4.47 -1.13 0.45
CA LEU A 117 4.40 -1.65 1.80
C LEU A 117 2.93 -1.79 2.25
N GLN A 118 2.10 -0.78 2.03
CA GLN A 118 0.67 -0.87 2.38
C GLN A 118 -0.02 -2.02 1.63
N THR A 119 0.26 -2.20 0.34
CA THR A 119 -0.24 -3.34 -0.43
C THR A 119 0.20 -4.67 0.19
N ALA A 120 1.47 -4.81 0.58
CA ALA A 120 1.94 -6.01 1.26
C ALA A 120 1.19 -6.28 2.57
N LEU A 121 0.93 -5.24 3.39
CA LEU A 121 0.17 -5.40 4.63
C LEU A 121 -1.27 -5.86 4.39
N GLN A 122 -1.94 -5.30 3.38
CA GLN A 122 -3.28 -5.75 2.98
C GLN A 122 -3.28 -7.22 2.59
N LEU A 123 -2.34 -7.64 1.74
CA LEU A 123 -2.22 -9.03 1.29
C LEU A 123 -1.88 -9.97 2.45
N LEU A 124 -0.96 -9.60 3.34
CA LEU A 124 -0.63 -10.38 4.52
C LEU A 124 -1.84 -10.55 5.44
N ARG A 125 -2.63 -9.48 5.64
CA ARG A 125 -3.80 -9.49 6.51
C ARG A 125 -4.91 -10.37 5.94
N TYR A 126 -5.33 -10.11 4.71
CA TYR A 126 -6.60 -10.65 4.20
C TYR A 126 -6.49 -11.91 3.34
N THR A 127 -5.27 -12.36 3.01
CA THR A 127 -5.06 -13.52 2.13
C THR A 127 -4.09 -14.54 2.69
N GLU A 128 -4.23 -15.80 2.28
CA GLU A 128 -3.28 -16.89 2.56
C GLU A 128 -2.11 -16.99 1.57
N LEU A 129 -1.91 -15.96 0.73
CA LEU A 129 -0.90 -16.01 -0.32
C LEU A 129 0.48 -16.35 0.24
N PRO A 130 1.25 -17.24 -0.40
CA PRO A 130 2.66 -17.42 -0.10
C PRO A 130 3.42 -16.08 -0.11
N LEU A 131 4.47 -15.95 0.73
CA LEU A 131 5.23 -14.70 0.84
C LEU A 131 5.87 -14.26 -0.49
N VAL A 132 6.14 -15.20 -1.40
CA VAL A 132 6.61 -14.92 -2.77
C VAL A 132 5.56 -14.17 -3.58
N ASP A 133 4.30 -14.57 -3.50
CA ASP A 133 3.19 -13.93 -4.21
C ASP A 133 2.86 -12.58 -3.57
N VAL A 134 2.91 -12.49 -2.23
CA VAL A 134 2.80 -11.20 -1.52
C VAL A 134 3.87 -10.22 -1.99
N ALA A 135 5.13 -10.66 -2.09
CA ALA A 135 6.23 -9.80 -2.54
C ALA A 135 6.05 -9.37 -4.01
N ALA A 136 5.62 -10.28 -4.89
CA ALA A 136 5.39 -9.97 -6.29
C ALA A 136 4.23 -8.98 -6.49
N LEU A 137 3.07 -9.25 -5.87
CA LEU A 137 1.86 -8.44 -6.02
C LEU A 137 2.00 -7.06 -5.37
N SER A 138 2.69 -6.96 -4.24
CA SER A 138 3.02 -5.68 -3.60
C SER A 138 4.09 -4.87 -4.33
N LYS A 139 4.70 -5.42 -5.39
CA LYS A 139 5.81 -4.80 -6.15
C LYS A 139 7.11 -4.63 -5.36
N LEU A 140 7.25 -5.26 -4.19
CA LEU A 140 8.54 -5.39 -3.50
C LEU A 140 9.45 -6.41 -4.19
N GLY A 141 8.88 -7.26 -5.05
CA GLY A 141 9.57 -8.09 -6.02
C GLY A 141 9.96 -9.47 -5.48
N THR A 142 10.73 -9.52 -4.39
CA THR A 142 11.24 -10.79 -3.83
C THR A 142 10.89 -10.93 -2.35
N PRO A 143 10.81 -12.17 -1.80
CA PRO A 143 10.64 -12.41 -0.37
C PRO A 143 11.70 -11.70 0.50
N VAL A 144 12.94 -11.60 0.00
CA VAL A 144 14.05 -10.92 0.68
C VAL A 144 13.77 -9.43 0.81
N ASN A 145 13.30 -8.77 -0.25
CA ASN A 145 12.94 -7.35 -0.22
C ASN A 145 11.74 -7.10 0.69
N LEU A 146 10.73 -7.99 0.65
CA LEU A 146 9.59 -7.96 1.56
C LEU A 146 10.05 -8.07 3.02
N TYR A 147 10.93 -9.01 3.33
CA TYR A 147 11.52 -9.17 4.67
C TYR A 147 12.19 -7.89 5.15
N TYR A 148 13.11 -7.32 4.36
CA TYR A 148 13.79 -6.09 4.76
C TYR A 148 12.86 -4.90 4.89
N ALA A 149 11.84 -4.77 4.03
CA ALA A 149 10.85 -3.72 4.14
C ALA A 149 10.03 -3.84 5.44
N CYS A 150 9.55 -5.04 5.77
CA CYS A 150 8.83 -5.30 7.01
C CYS A 150 9.71 -5.09 8.24
N TRP A 151 10.95 -5.60 8.23
CA TRP A 151 11.87 -5.44 9.35
C TRP A 151 12.21 -3.97 9.59
N LYS A 152 12.50 -3.22 8.52
CA LYS A 152 12.85 -1.80 8.62
C LYS A 152 11.71 -0.97 9.20
N GLU A 153 10.45 -1.25 8.83
CA GLU A 153 9.32 -0.42 9.25
C GLU A 153 8.66 -0.92 10.54
N PHE A 154 8.51 -2.24 10.70
CA PHE A 154 7.77 -2.85 11.81
C PHE A 154 8.65 -3.59 12.80
N GLY A 155 9.93 -3.82 12.50
CA GLY A 155 10.85 -4.54 13.38
C GLY A 155 10.58 -6.04 13.46
N CYS A 156 9.83 -6.62 12.51
CA CYS A 156 9.52 -8.04 12.52
C CYS A 156 9.43 -8.62 11.10
N ALA A 157 9.50 -9.96 11.01
CA ALA A 157 9.41 -10.68 9.75
C ALA A 157 7.96 -10.67 9.19
N PRO A 158 7.77 -10.76 7.87
CA PRO A 158 6.44 -10.72 7.24
C PRO A 158 5.46 -11.79 7.76
N GLY A 159 5.97 -13.00 8.05
CA GLY A 159 5.16 -14.07 8.62
C GLY A 159 4.63 -13.73 10.01
N VAL A 160 5.45 -13.14 10.88
CA VAL A 160 5.02 -12.66 12.21
C VAL A 160 4.01 -11.53 12.04
N LEU A 161 4.28 -10.60 11.13
CA LEU A 161 3.40 -9.46 10.86
C LEU A 161 2.02 -9.89 10.37
N ARG A 162 1.93 -10.96 9.55
CA ARG A 162 0.65 -11.58 9.15
C ARG A 162 -0.20 -11.95 10.36
N TYR A 163 0.37 -12.70 11.31
CA TYR A 163 -0.35 -13.08 12.53
C TYR A 163 -0.75 -11.86 13.38
N GLN A 164 0.13 -10.85 13.47
CA GLN A 164 -0.14 -9.63 14.24
C GLN A 164 -1.20 -8.71 13.63
N LEU A 165 -1.37 -8.75 12.30
CA LEU A 165 -2.30 -7.88 11.58
C LEU A 165 -3.72 -8.45 11.53
N ARG A 166 -3.86 -9.77 11.62
CA ARG A 166 -5.13 -10.46 11.41
C ARG A 166 -6.01 -10.38 12.64
N GLU A 167 -7.26 -10.02 12.40
CA GLU A 167 -8.37 -10.14 13.33
C GLU A 167 -9.27 -11.30 12.89
N GLU A 168 -10.15 -11.74 13.79
CA GLU A 168 -11.14 -12.77 13.50
C GLU A 168 -12.01 -12.36 12.31
N GLY A 169 -12.11 -13.23 11.28
CA GLY A 169 -12.88 -12.97 10.07
C GLY A 169 -12.18 -12.15 8.98
N ASP A 170 -10.88 -11.83 9.13
CA ASP A 170 -10.12 -11.17 8.07
C ASP A 170 -9.66 -12.12 6.95
N GLU A 171 -9.35 -13.36 7.29
CA GLU A 171 -8.87 -14.35 6.32
C GLU A 171 -9.97 -14.68 5.30
N GLY A 172 -9.66 -14.56 4.00
CA GLY A 172 -10.63 -14.80 2.94
C GLY A 172 -11.72 -13.73 2.85
N ARG A 173 -11.59 -12.62 3.58
CA ARG A 173 -12.55 -11.50 3.49
C ARG A 173 -12.54 -10.82 2.12
N PHE A 174 -11.42 -10.87 1.43
CA PHE A 174 -11.21 -10.21 0.14
C PHE A 174 -10.49 -11.13 -0.86
N GLU A 175 -10.83 -10.98 -2.14
CA GLU A 175 -10.14 -11.65 -3.27
C GLU A 175 -9.47 -10.63 -4.19
N LEU A 176 -8.41 -11.06 -4.88
CA LEU A 176 -7.73 -10.32 -5.94
C LEU A 176 -8.55 -10.25 -7.21
#